data_AF-A0A4P5WCV4-F1
#
_entry.id   AF-A0A4P5WCV4-F1
#
_cell.length_a   1.000
_cell.length_b   1.000
_cell.length_c   1.000
_cell.angle_alpha   90.00
_cell.angle_beta   90.00
_cell.angle_gamma   90.00
#
_symmetry.space_group_name_H-M   'P 1'
#
loop_
_entity.id
_entity.type
_entity.pdbx_description
1 polymer ?
#
loop_
_entity_poly.entity_id
_entity_poly.type
_entity_poly.pdbx_seq_one_letter_code
_entity_poly.pdbx_strand_id
1 'polypeptide(L)'
;MTTTVYPISENPTQRFILHNEVHARSPIIRGFSGRVSHLGSPRTSEEKIHERLHLRKLCERFGIFAPALDTDHFSATFDLFQLRWEQHGEFSTYTFYVQGIEHAPFSEPALKKYLLIGFKL
;
A
#
# COMPACT_ATOMS: atom_id res chain seq x y z
N MET A 1 -46.74 2.02 17.03
CA MET A 1 -45.31 2.15 16.69
C MET A 1 -44.94 0.95 15.84
N THR A 2 -44.99 1.08 14.51
CA THR A 2 -44.74 -0.04 13.59
C THR A 2 -43.25 -0.07 13.25
N THR A 3 -42.55 -1.12 13.67
CA THR A 3 -41.12 -1.28 13.37
C THR A 3 -40.97 -1.85 11.96
N THR A 4 -40.48 -1.03 11.04
CA THR A 4 -40.09 -1.49 9.70
C THR A 4 -38.81 -2.29 9.81
N VAL A 5 -38.88 -3.59 9.54
CA VAL A 5 -37.71 -4.47 9.41
C VAL A 5 -37.32 -4.47 7.93
N TYR A 6 -36.12 -4.00 7.61
CA TYR A 6 -35.56 -4.13 6.26
C TYR A 6 -34.98 -5.53 6.12
N PRO A 7 -35.56 -6.41 5.29
CA PRO A 7 -35.00 -7.74 5.10
C PRO A 7 -33.65 -7.61 4.40
N ILE A 8 -32.59 -8.12 5.05
CA ILE A 8 -31.27 -8.21 4.43
C ILE A 8 -31.38 -9.28 3.34
N SER A 9 -31.15 -8.89 2.09
CA SER A 9 -31.12 -9.81 0.95
C SER A 9 -30.28 -11.05 1.27
N GLU A 10 -30.88 -12.23 1.12
CA GLU A 10 -30.20 -13.50 1.25
C GLU A 10 -29.26 -13.67 0.06
N ASN A 11 -27.98 -13.39 0.29
CA ASN A 11 -26.88 -13.66 -0.63
C ASN A 11 -26.71 -12.68 -1.80
N PRO A 12 -26.30 -11.41 -1.55
CA PRO A 12 -25.73 -10.59 -2.59
C PRO A 12 -24.45 -11.26 -3.10
N THR A 13 -24.32 -11.51 -4.39
CA THR A 13 -23.12 -12.08 -5.05
C THR A 13 -21.83 -11.34 -4.64
N GLN A 14 -21.95 -10.06 -4.28
CA GLN A 14 -20.88 -9.20 -3.81
C GLN A 14 -20.44 -9.45 -2.36
N ARG A 15 -21.23 -10.16 -1.53
CA ARG A 15 -20.94 -10.37 -0.11
C ARG A 15 -19.59 -11.05 0.11
N PHE A 16 -19.28 -12.08 -0.67
CA PHE A 16 -17.99 -12.76 -0.58
C PHE A 16 -16.84 -11.88 -1.07
N ILE A 17 -17.05 -11.10 -2.12
CA ILE A 17 -16.03 -10.20 -2.68
C ILE A 17 -15.70 -9.09 -1.69
N LEU A 18 -16.70 -8.39 -1.14
CA LEU A 18 -16.49 -7.33 -0.13
C LEU A 18 -15.95 -7.88 1.19
N HIS A 19 -16.43 -9.06 1.62
CA HIS A 19 -15.89 -9.71 2.82
C HIS A 19 -14.40 -10.00 2.67
N ASN A 20 -14.00 -10.57 1.53
CA ASN A 20 -12.60 -10.83 1.24
C ASN A 20 -11.78 -9.53 1.10
N GLU A 21 -12.38 -8.44 0.64
CA GLU A 21 -11.71 -7.13 0.57
C GLU A 21 -11.28 -6.62 1.96
N VAL A 22 -12.15 -6.76 2.96
CA VAL A 22 -11.85 -6.36 4.35
C VAL A 22 -10.75 -7.24 4.95
N HIS A 23 -10.74 -8.53 4.61
CA HIS A 23 -9.81 -9.51 5.18
C HIS A 23 -8.49 -9.67 4.40
N ALA A 24 -8.37 -9.14 3.19
CA ALA A 24 -7.14 -9.21 2.39
C ALA A 24 -5.97 -8.38 2.98
N ARG A 25 -6.26 -7.48 3.92
CA ARG A 25 -5.30 -6.52 4.46
C ARG A 25 -4.83 -6.93 5.84
N SER A 26 -4.09 -8.04 5.95
CA SER A 26 -3.48 -8.44 7.23
C SER A 26 -2.70 -7.26 7.84
N PRO A 27 -2.98 -6.91 9.11
CA PRO A 27 -2.23 -5.87 9.80
C PRO A 27 -0.78 -6.32 9.96
N ILE A 28 0.16 -5.41 9.65
CA ILE A 28 1.57 -5.67 9.92
C ILE A 28 1.81 -5.38 11.40
N ILE A 29 1.86 -6.42 12.22
CA ILE A 29 2.32 -6.31 13.60
C ILE A 29 3.85 -6.24 13.56
N ARG A 30 4.45 -5.12 13.97
CA ARG A 30 5.91 -4.99 14.08
C ARG A 30 6.33 -4.55 15.47
N GLY A 31 7.37 -5.20 15.98
CA GLY A 31 7.96 -4.94 17.29
C GLY A 31 9.28 -4.18 17.26
N PHE A 32 9.55 -3.31 16.26
CA PHE A 32 10.84 -2.61 16.16
C PHE A 32 10.71 -1.08 16.20
N SER A 33 11.70 -0.43 16.82
CA SER A 33 11.92 1.01 16.79
C SER A 33 12.37 1.44 15.39
N GLY A 34 11.51 2.17 14.68
CA GLY A 34 11.76 2.55 13.31
C GLY A 34 10.90 3.72 12.87
N ARG A 35 11.13 4.14 11.63
CA ARG A 35 10.48 5.30 11.03
C ARG A 35 9.54 4.84 9.93
N VAL A 36 8.42 5.55 9.80
CA VAL A 36 7.38 5.24 8.83
C VAL A 36 6.99 6.49 8.07
N SER A 37 6.81 6.37 6.76
CA SER A 37 6.15 7.39 5.93
C SER A 37 5.02 6.72 5.16
N HIS A 38 3.80 7.26 5.31
CA HIS A 38 2.61 6.78 4.63
C HIS A 38 2.08 7.89 3.72
N LEU A 39 1.86 7.58 2.46
CA LEU A 39 1.44 8.53 1.42
C LEU A 39 0.24 7.96 0.69
N GLY A 40 -0.75 8.81 0.42
CA GLY A 40 -1.85 8.53 -0.50
C GLY A 40 -1.72 9.45 -1.71
N SER A 41 -1.81 8.89 -2.91
CA SER A 41 -1.84 9.66 -4.17
C SER A 41 -3.14 9.37 -4.91
N PRO A 42 -3.99 10.36 -5.21
CA PRO A 42 -5.19 10.21 -6.05
C PRO A 42 -4.81 10.00 -7.50
N ARG A 43 -5.52 9.15 -8.25
CA ARG A 43 -5.05 8.70 -9.58
C ARG A 43 -6.20 8.42 -10.55
N THR A 44 -5.91 8.56 -11.84
CA THR A 44 -6.78 8.11 -12.95
C THR A 44 -6.51 6.65 -13.35
N SER A 45 -7.38 6.10 -14.21
CA SER A 45 -7.21 4.76 -14.78
C SER A 45 -5.91 4.60 -15.57
N GLU A 46 -5.47 5.63 -16.30
CA GLU A 46 -4.21 5.60 -17.05
C GLU A 46 -3.00 5.62 -16.11
N GLU A 47 -3.06 6.42 -15.04
CA GLU A 47 -2.02 6.48 -14.02
C GLU A 47 -1.88 5.13 -13.29
N LYS A 48 -2.97 4.35 -13.20
CA LYS A 48 -2.98 2.98 -12.67
C LYS A 48 -1.96 2.05 -13.34
N ILE A 49 -1.80 2.19 -14.64
CA ILE A 49 -0.85 1.38 -15.43
C ILE A 49 0.58 1.90 -15.23
N HIS A 50 0.77 3.23 -15.29
CA HIS A 50 2.08 3.87 -15.12
C HIS A 50 2.70 3.58 -13.75
N GLU A 51 1.90 3.59 -12.70
CA GLU A 51 2.34 3.24 -11.35
C GLU A 51 2.91 1.81 -11.28
N ARG A 52 2.24 0.82 -11.89
CA ARG A 52 2.75 -0.56 -11.89
C ARG A 52 4.06 -0.67 -12.66
N LEU A 53 4.21 0.10 -13.75
CA LEU A 53 5.47 0.17 -14.49
C LEU A 53 6.58 0.80 -13.63
N HIS A 54 6.28 1.82 -12.82
CA HIS A 54 7.24 2.41 -11.89
C HIS A 54 7.65 1.41 -10.80
N LEU A 55 6.69 0.72 -10.19
CA LEU A 55 6.98 -0.32 -9.20
C LEU A 55 7.84 -1.44 -9.77
N ARG A 56 7.57 -1.89 -11.01
CA ARG A 56 8.41 -2.88 -11.69
C ARG A 56 9.84 -2.39 -11.87
N LYS A 57 10.04 -1.18 -12.39
CA LYS A 57 11.38 -0.58 -12.56
C LYS A 57 12.13 -0.48 -11.24
N LEU A 58 11.43 -0.16 -10.15
CA LEU A 58 12.03 -0.14 -8.82
C LEU A 58 12.44 -1.55 -8.38
N CYS A 59 11.58 -2.55 -8.56
CA CYS A 59 11.91 -3.93 -8.22
C CYS A 59 13.13 -4.42 -9.03
N GLU A 60 13.18 -4.16 -10.34
CA GLU A 60 14.31 -4.49 -11.21
C GLU A 60 15.62 -3.87 -10.73
N ARG A 61 15.60 -2.59 -10.35
CA ARG A 61 16.78 -1.87 -9.85
C ARG A 61 17.39 -2.50 -8.59
N PHE A 62 16.56 -3.12 -7.76
CA PHE A 62 16.98 -3.75 -6.50
C PHE A 62 17.00 -5.29 -6.58
N GLY A 63 16.82 -5.88 -7.78
CA GLY A 63 16.82 -7.34 -7.95
C GLY A 63 15.66 -8.07 -7.26
N ILE A 64 14.54 -7.37 -7.04
CA ILE A 64 13.34 -7.92 -6.40
C ILE A 64 12.34 -8.38 -7.47
N PHE A 65 11.59 -9.44 -7.18
CA PHE A 65 10.47 -9.85 -8.03
C PHE A 65 9.36 -8.80 -8.00
N ALA A 66 9.03 -8.26 -9.18
CA ALA A 66 7.94 -7.30 -9.33
C ALA A 66 6.57 -7.93 -9.02
N PRO A 67 5.58 -7.14 -8.58
CA PRO A 67 4.21 -7.62 -8.41
C PRO A 67 3.63 -8.14 -9.73
N ALA A 68 2.76 -9.15 -9.64
CA ALA A 68 1.99 -9.60 -10.80
C ALA A 68 1.02 -8.51 -11.27
N LEU A 69 0.68 -8.53 -12.56
CA LEU A 69 -0.05 -7.46 -13.24
C LEU A 69 -1.46 -7.22 -12.68
N ASP A 70 -2.06 -8.27 -12.13
CA ASP A 70 -3.40 -8.33 -11.57
C ASP A 70 -3.45 -8.04 -10.06
N THR A 71 -2.30 -7.82 -9.42
CA THR A 71 -2.27 -7.49 -7.98
C THR A 71 -2.67 -6.04 -7.72
N ASP A 72 -3.34 -5.85 -6.59
CA ASP A 72 -3.75 -4.58 -6.01
C ASP A 72 -2.98 -4.25 -4.73
N HIS A 73 -2.08 -5.13 -4.28
CA HIS A 73 -1.20 -4.91 -3.16
C HIS A 73 0.16 -5.57 -3.40
N PHE A 74 1.20 -4.98 -2.82
CA PHE A 74 2.57 -5.44 -2.94
C PHE A 74 3.34 -5.07 -1.68
N SER A 75 4.18 -5.98 -1.20
CA SER A 75 5.09 -5.70 -0.09
C SER A 75 6.42 -6.35 -0.38
N ALA A 76 7.50 -5.57 -0.27
CA ALA A 76 8.84 -6.08 -0.43
C ALA A 76 9.83 -5.34 0.47
N THR A 77 10.83 -6.10 0.93
CA THR A 77 11.98 -5.55 1.64
C THR A 77 13.08 -5.27 0.62
N PHE A 78 13.41 -4.01 0.47
CA PHE A 78 14.59 -3.51 -0.21
C PHE A 78 15.72 -3.38 0.82
N ASP A 79 16.97 -3.40 0.38
CA ASP A 79 18.16 -3.43 1.25
C ASP A 79 18.06 -2.51 2.48
N LEU A 80 17.58 -1.28 2.29
CA LEU A 80 17.55 -0.25 3.32
C LEU A 80 16.14 0.11 3.82
N PHE A 81 15.09 -0.42 3.20
CA PHE A 81 13.71 -0.09 3.56
C PHE A 81 12.73 -1.16 3.10
N GLN A 82 11.60 -1.28 3.78
CA GLN A 82 10.47 -2.07 3.29
C GLN A 82 9.43 -1.12 2.68
N LEU A 83 8.88 -1.50 1.53
CA LEU A 83 7.75 -0.82 0.90
C LEU A 83 6.53 -1.70 0.97
N ARG A 84 5.40 -1.10 1.35
CA ARG A 84 4.06 -1.63 1.11
C ARG A 84 3.33 -0.69 0.18
N TRP A 85 2.82 -1.23 -0.91
CA TRP A 85 1.98 -0.52 -1.87
C TRP A 85 0.60 -1.18 -1.90
N GLU A 86 -0.44 -0.35 -1.90
CA GLU A 86 -1.82 -0.79 -2.09
C GLU A 86 -2.51 0.12 -3.10
N GLN A 87 -3.24 -0.48 -4.03
CA GLN A 87 -3.92 0.19 -5.10
C GLN A 87 -5.43 0.06 -4.91
N HIS A 88 -6.05 1.18 -4.57
CA HIS A 88 -7.50 1.30 -4.41
C HIS A 88 -8.14 1.79 -5.72
N GLY A 89 -9.46 1.93 -5.73
CA GLY A 89 -10.20 2.41 -6.90
C GLY A 89 -9.76 3.80 -7.36
N GLU A 90 -9.67 4.76 -6.42
CA GLU A 90 -9.49 6.19 -6.72
C GLU A 90 -8.09 6.72 -6.35
N PHE A 91 -7.33 5.95 -5.57
CA PHE A 91 -6.02 6.35 -5.07
C PHE A 91 -5.13 5.14 -4.84
N SER A 92 -3.87 5.37 -4.57
CA SER A 92 -2.96 4.31 -4.12
C SER A 92 -2.16 4.79 -2.92
N THR A 93 -1.85 3.87 -2.03
CA THR A 93 -1.08 4.14 -0.83
C THR A 93 0.29 3.51 -0.90
N TYR A 94 1.25 4.21 -0.32
CA TYR A 94 2.64 3.80 -0.23
C TYR A 94 3.09 3.97 1.21
N THR A 95 3.57 2.88 1.80
CA THR A 95 4.12 2.89 3.15
C THR A 95 5.57 2.45 3.12
N PHE A 96 6.46 3.36 3.49
CA PHE A 96 7.88 3.11 3.62
C PHE A 96 8.22 2.88 5.08
N TYR A 97 9.01 1.85 5.32
CA TYR A 97 9.46 1.47 6.64
C TYR A 97 10.97 1.38 6.67
N VAL A 98 11.59 2.09 7.60
CA VAL A 98 13.04 2.15 7.73
C VAL A 98 13.41 1.84 9.17
N GLN A 99 14.35 0.91 9.36
CA GLN A 99 14.87 0.60 10.68
C GLN A 99 15.76 1.73 11.21
N GLY A 100 15.81 1.86 12.54
CA GLY A 100 16.69 2.79 13.22
C GLY A 100 15.93 3.88 13.99
N ILE A 101 16.61 4.39 15.01
CA ILE A 101 16.10 5.42 15.91
C ILE A 101 16.57 6.77 15.40
N GLU A 102 15.65 7.71 15.24
CA GLU A 102 16.00 9.10 14.95
C GLU A 102 16.40 9.84 16.23
N HIS A 103 17.22 10.87 16.07
CA HIS A 103 17.69 11.68 17.20
C HIS A 103 16.55 12.52 17.82
N ALA A 104 15.57 12.93 17.02
CA ALA A 104 14.36 13.60 17.47
C ALA A 104 13.15 13.12 16.65
N PRO A 105 11.94 13.07 17.24
CA PRO A 105 10.73 12.64 16.54
C PRO A 105 10.52 13.39 15.21
N PHE A 106 10.32 12.64 14.14
CA PHE A 106 10.08 13.09 12.77
C PHE A 106 11.17 13.97 12.13
N SER A 107 12.36 14.04 12.73
CA SER A 107 13.49 14.84 12.21
C SER A 107 14.08 14.26 10.92
N GLU A 108 13.87 12.97 10.69
CA GLU A 108 14.29 12.29 9.48
C GLU A 108 13.21 11.36 8.93
N PRO A 109 12.25 11.84 8.12
CA PRO A 109 11.20 10.99 7.55
C PRO A 109 11.78 9.78 6.81
N ALA A 110 11.09 8.63 6.86
CA ALA A 110 11.51 7.41 6.18
C ALA A 110 11.77 7.65 4.67
N LEU A 111 11.02 8.57 4.06
CA LEU A 111 11.13 8.94 2.65
C LEU A 111 12.32 9.87 2.31
N LYS A 112 12.98 10.50 3.30
CA LYS A 112 13.96 11.60 3.11
C LYS A 112 15.11 11.25 2.16
N LYS A 113 15.60 9.99 2.20
CA LYS A 113 16.68 9.51 1.31
C LYS A 113 16.19 8.93 -0.03
N TYR A 114 14.90 8.62 -0.13
CA TYR A 114 14.37 7.79 -1.22
C TYR A 114 13.53 8.55 -2.25
N LEU A 115 13.23 9.82 -1.98
CA LEU A 115 12.78 10.77 -3.01
C LEU A 115 13.82 10.91 -4.16
N LEU A 116 15.10 10.62 -3.87
CA LEU A 116 16.22 10.70 -4.81
C LEU A 116 16.32 9.51 -5.79
N ILE A 117 15.52 8.44 -5.62
CA ILE A 117 15.62 7.25 -6.49
C ILE A 117 14.86 7.41 -7.82
N GLY A 118 14.31 8.59 -8.11
CA GLY A 118 13.60 8.87 -9.36
C GLY A 118 12.15 8.39 -9.38
N PHE A 119 11.59 8.06 -8.21
CA PHE A 119 10.16 7.83 -8.05
C PHE A 119 9.44 9.18 -8.05
N LYS A 120 9.00 9.64 -9.21
CA LYS A 120 7.97 10.67 -9.28
C LYS A 120 6.65 9.98 -8.96
N LEU A 121 6.10 10.29 -7.79
CA LEU A 121 4.69 10.04 -7.50
C LEU A 121 3.81 10.86 -8.46
#